data_AF-W6TJ85-F1
#
_entry.id   AF-W6TJ85-F1
#
_cell.length_a   1.000
_cell.length_b   1.000
_cell.length_c   1.000
_cell.angle_alpha   90.00
_cell.angle_beta   90.00
_cell.angle_gamma   90.00
#
_symmetry.space_group_name_H-M   'P 1'
#
loop_
_entity.id
_entity.type
_entity.pdbx_description
1 polymer ?
#
loop_
_entity_poly.entity_id
_entity_poly.type
_entity_poly.pdbx_seq_one_letter_code
_entity_poly.pdbx_strand_id
1 'polypeptide(L)'
;MKEKQEKLSLLLENVITELKNEGYDSVALEAKMGSIYEKYRNKPHFIIEEERYGDLGVIVANLKKTVKKTENLKSQYDDLKNNIFSILLDQLRQKVKIEILIPKLKEYLTKQEKLEYKKVFNNQYYYEILDLIENQKEHLKYSEFKEVVT
;
A
#
# COMPACT_ATOMS: atom_id res chain seq x y z
N MET A 1 23.02 -9.29 -30.41
CA MET A 1 23.12 -7.88 -29.99
C MET A 1 21.77 -7.34 -29.53
N LYS A 2 20.74 -7.36 -30.39
CA LYS A 2 19.39 -6.86 -30.08
C LYS A 2 18.73 -7.54 -28.87
N GLU A 3 18.77 -8.87 -28.80
CA GLU A 3 18.19 -9.64 -27.68
C GLU A 3 18.81 -9.28 -26.31
N LYS A 4 20.13 -9.01 -26.27
CA LYS A 4 20.79 -8.59 -25.03
C LYS A 4 20.41 -7.14 -24.63
N GLN A 5 20.10 -6.29 -25.59
CA GLN A 5 19.61 -4.92 -25.31
C GLN A 5 18.17 -4.94 -24.79
N GLU A 6 17.32 -5.79 -25.36
CA GLU A 6 15.94 -6.00 -24.89
C GLU A 6 15.93 -6.55 -23.46
N LYS A 7 16.76 -7.56 -23.16
CA LYS A 7 16.93 -8.07 -21.79
C LYS A 7 17.43 -7.01 -20.81
N LEU A 8 18.37 -6.16 -21.23
CA LEU A 8 18.83 -5.04 -20.41
C LEU A 8 17.70 -4.05 -20.13
N SER A 9 16.90 -3.68 -21.14
CA SER A 9 15.78 -2.76 -20.98
C SER A 9 14.77 -3.30 -19.97
N LEU A 10 14.34 -4.56 -20.14
CA LEU A 10 13.35 -5.20 -19.28
C LEU A 10 13.84 -5.33 -17.83
N LEU A 11 15.12 -5.66 -17.64
CA LEU A 11 15.71 -5.73 -16.30
C LEU A 11 15.75 -4.35 -15.62
N LEU A 12 16.14 -3.30 -16.35
CA LEU A 12 16.12 -1.93 -15.81
C LEU A 12 14.69 -1.46 -15.51
N GLU A 13 13.70 -1.78 -16.34
CA GLU A 13 12.29 -1.46 -16.10
C GLU A 13 11.77 -2.11 -14.82
N ASN A 14 12.11 -3.39 -14.58
CA ASN A 14 11.74 -4.09 -13.34
C ASN A 14 12.33 -3.41 -12.11
N VAL A 15 13.63 -3.08 -12.14
CA VAL A 15 14.31 -2.37 -11.05
C VAL A 15 13.66 -1.03 -10.76
N ILE A 16 13.35 -0.24 -11.80
CA ILE A 16 12.70 1.06 -11.63
C ILE A 16 11.30 0.88 -11.04
N THR A 17 10.55 -0.13 -11.47
CA THR A 17 9.21 -0.44 -10.93
C THR A 17 9.27 -0.80 -9.45
N GLU A 18 10.24 -1.62 -9.04
CA GLU A 18 10.47 -1.95 -7.63
C GLU A 18 10.80 -0.70 -6.80
N LEU A 19 11.71 0.16 -7.29
CA LEU A 19 12.06 1.41 -6.60
C LEU A 19 10.86 2.37 -6.50
N LYS A 20 10.02 2.48 -7.53
CA LYS A 20 8.78 3.25 -7.47
C LYS A 20 7.85 2.71 -6.38
N ASN A 21 7.71 1.39 -6.29
CA ASN A 21 6.91 0.73 -5.24
C ASN A 21 7.51 0.93 -3.83
N GLU A 22 8.83 1.00 -3.72
CA GLU A 22 9.51 1.38 -2.47
C GLU A 22 9.27 2.85 -2.08
N GLY A 23 8.75 3.69 -2.98
CA GLY A 23 8.46 5.11 -2.76
C GLY A 23 9.58 6.05 -3.19
N TYR A 24 10.38 5.69 -4.21
CA TYR A 24 11.33 6.61 -4.82
C TYR A 24 10.67 7.47 -5.91
N ASP A 25 11.15 8.71 -6.07
CA ASP A 25 10.62 9.66 -7.05
C ASP A 25 10.65 9.12 -8.49
N SER A 26 9.47 8.94 -9.08
CA SER A 26 9.30 8.31 -10.40
C SER A 26 9.98 9.09 -11.52
N VAL A 27 9.88 10.43 -11.49
CA VAL A 27 10.41 11.30 -12.54
C VAL A 27 11.95 11.27 -12.54
N ALA A 28 12.56 11.36 -11.37
CA ALA A 28 14.02 11.27 -11.22
C ALA A 28 14.56 9.87 -11.56
N LEU A 29 13.81 8.81 -11.25
CA LEU A 29 14.17 7.43 -11.61
C LEU A 29 14.21 7.23 -13.14
N GLU A 30 13.17 7.68 -13.85
CA GLU A 30 13.09 7.55 -15.32
C GLU A 30 14.20 8.32 -16.04
N ALA A 31 14.49 9.55 -15.60
CA ALA A 31 15.58 10.34 -16.16
C ALA A 31 16.95 9.67 -16.00
N LYS A 32 17.21 9.05 -14.84
CA LYS A 32 18.45 8.31 -14.59
C LYS A 32 18.50 6.98 -15.35
N MET A 33 17.37 6.30 -15.52
CA MET A 33 17.27 5.05 -16.27
C MET A 33 17.74 5.21 -17.71
N GLY A 34 17.29 6.26 -18.42
CA GLY A 34 17.74 6.53 -19.79
C GLY A 34 19.25 6.68 -19.91
N SER A 35 19.88 7.37 -18.94
CA SER A 35 21.33 7.53 -18.88
C SER A 35 22.07 6.22 -18.64
N ILE A 36 21.52 5.35 -17.78
CA ILE A 36 22.08 4.02 -17.51
C ILE A 36 21.96 3.13 -18.76
N TYR A 37 20.81 3.11 -19.41
CA TYR A 37 20.61 2.32 -20.62
C TYR A 37 21.62 2.70 -21.71
N GLU A 38 21.77 4.00 -22.01
CA GLU A 38 22.72 4.46 -23.02
C GLU A 38 24.17 4.07 -22.72
N LYS A 39 24.58 4.11 -21.45
CA LYS A 39 25.93 3.71 -21.01
C LYS A 39 26.20 2.21 -21.24
N TYR A 40 25.18 1.37 -21.11
CA TYR A 40 25.33 -0.09 -21.11
C TYR A 40 24.74 -0.79 -22.34
N ARG A 41 24.01 -0.11 -23.22
CA ARG A 41 23.37 -0.71 -24.42
C ARG A 41 24.34 -1.46 -25.33
N ASN A 42 25.61 -1.02 -25.38
CA ASN A 42 26.64 -1.66 -26.20
C ASN A 42 27.43 -2.74 -25.44
N LYS A 43 27.24 -2.82 -24.13
CA LYS A 43 27.91 -3.77 -23.22
C LYS A 43 26.94 -4.31 -22.14
N PRO A 44 25.80 -4.90 -22.52
CA PRO A 44 24.74 -5.27 -21.58
C PRO A 44 25.13 -6.42 -20.63
N HIS A 45 26.18 -7.19 -20.94
CA HIS A 45 26.64 -8.31 -20.11
C HIS A 45 27.11 -7.89 -18.72
N PHE A 46 27.62 -6.66 -18.54
CA PHE A 46 27.98 -6.14 -17.21
C PHE A 46 26.78 -6.09 -16.25
N ILE A 47 25.57 -5.91 -16.77
CA ILE A 47 24.35 -5.83 -15.97
C ILE A 47 23.61 -7.17 -15.95
N ILE A 48 23.51 -7.85 -17.10
CA ILE A 48 22.73 -9.10 -17.22
C ILE A 48 23.42 -10.27 -16.52
N GLU A 49 24.75 -10.32 -16.55
CA GLU A 49 25.54 -11.40 -15.94
C GLU A 49 25.95 -11.00 -14.51
N GLU A 50 24.96 -10.76 -13.65
CA GLU A 50 25.15 -10.21 -12.29
C GLU A 50 26.16 -11.01 -11.45
N GLU A 51 26.12 -12.35 -11.53
CA GLU A 51 27.05 -13.23 -10.82
C GLU A 51 28.53 -13.00 -11.17
N ARG A 52 28.81 -12.40 -12.34
CA ARG A 52 30.18 -12.16 -12.83
C ARG A 52 30.66 -10.73 -12.62
N TYR A 53 29.76 -9.75 -12.74
CA TYR A 53 30.14 -8.34 -12.80
C TYR A 53 29.53 -7.47 -11.69
N GLY A 54 28.34 -7.81 -11.20
CA GLY A 54 27.69 -7.09 -10.09
C GLY A 54 27.33 -5.62 -10.35
N ASP A 55 27.48 -5.10 -11.58
CA ASP A 55 27.17 -3.69 -11.90
C ASP A 55 25.73 -3.32 -11.56
N LEU A 56 24.79 -4.26 -11.69
CA LEU A 56 23.38 -4.06 -11.36
C LEU A 56 23.21 -3.58 -9.91
N GLY A 57 23.81 -4.29 -8.96
CA GLY A 57 23.75 -3.91 -7.54
C GLY A 57 24.36 -2.53 -7.28
N VAL A 58 25.46 -2.18 -7.97
CA VAL A 58 26.08 -0.85 -7.87
C VAL A 58 25.16 0.24 -8.41
N ILE A 59 24.49 -0.01 -9.54
CA ILE A 59 23.52 0.90 -10.14
C ILE A 59 22.35 1.12 -9.17
N VAL A 60 21.76 0.04 -8.64
CA VAL A 60 20.65 0.11 -7.67
C VAL A 60 21.06 0.91 -6.44
N ALA A 61 22.23 0.63 -5.87
CA ALA A 61 22.74 1.37 -4.70
C ALA A 61 22.91 2.87 -4.99
N ASN A 62 23.39 3.23 -6.18
CA ASN A 62 23.54 4.63 -6.59
C ASN A 62 22.19 5.31 -6.84
N LEU A 63 21.22 4.61 -7.41
CA LEU A 63 19.85 5.11 -7.56
C LEU A 63 19.25 5.42 -6.18
N LYS A 64 19.31 4.48 -5.23
CA LYS A 64 18.81 4.68 -3.85
C LYS A 64 19.51 5.83 -3.11
N LYS A 65 20.78 6.10 -3.40
CA LYS A 65 21.54 7.23 -2.80
C LYS A 65 21.20 8.58 -3.42
N THR A 66 20.94 8.63 -4.72
CA THR A 66 20.85 9.90 -5.47
C THR A 66 19.42 10.33 -5.77
N VAL A 67 18.47 9.40 -5.76
CA VAL A 67 17.05 9.70 -5.91
C VAL A 67 16.44 9.82 -4.52
N LYS A 68 15.71 10.91 -4.30
CA LYS A 68 14.97 11.09 -3.05
C LYS A 68 13.88 10.04 -2.95
N LYS A 69 13.80 9.41 -1.79
CA LYS A 69 12.63 8.63 -1.40
C LYS A 69 11.53 9.65 -1.08
N THR A 70 10.50 9.69 -1.91
CA THR A 70 9.29 10.45 -1.58
C THR A 70 8.63 9.76 -0.41
N GLU A 71 8.15 10.53 0.56
CA GLU A 71 7.35 9.96 1.65
C GLU A 71 6.17 9.22 1.02
N ASN A 72 6.13 7.91 1.22
CA ASN A 72 5.18 7.06 0.53
C ASN A 72 3.79 7.32 1.13
N LEU A 73 3.02 8.22 0.50
CA LEU A 73 1.66 8.60 0.94
C LEU A 73 0.78 7.37 1.17
N LYS A 74 1.01 6.29 0.41
CA LYS A 74 0.33 5.01 0.59
C LYS A 74 0.72 4.31 1.89
N SER A 75 2.02 4.27 2.24
CA SER A 75 2.46 3.70 3.52
C SER A 75 1.98 4.57 4.69
N GLN A 76 2.00 5.90 4.56
CA GLN A 76 1.46 6.79 5.59
C GLN A 76 -0.05 6.61 5.77
N TYR A 77 -0.80 6.40 4.68
CA TYR A 77 -2.23 6.10 4.74
C TYR A 77 -2.50 4.74 5.39
N ASP A 78 -1.70 3.72 5.05
CA ASP A 78 -1.81 2.38 5.63
C ASP A 78 -1.43 2.39 7.12
N ASP A 79 -0.37 3.11 7.51
CA ASP A 79 0.04 3.30 8.89
C ASP A 79 -1.03 4.06 9.69
N LEU A 80 -1.58 5.14 9.11
CA LEU A 80 -2.71 5.88 9.68
C LEU A 80 -3.92 4.96 9.87
N LYS A 81 -4.28 4.17 8.86
CA LYS A 81 -5.40 3.22 8.91
C LYS A 81 -5.19 2.16 9.98
N ASN A 82 -3.98 1.61 10.10
CA ASN A 82 -3.63 0.62 11.11
C ASN A 82 -3.69 1.18 12.53
N ASN A 83 -3.22 2.41 12.72
CA ASN A 83 -3.29 3.08 14.02
C ASN A 83 -4.74 3.38 14.42
N ILE A 84 -5.54 3.93 13.50
CA ILE A 84 -6.97 4.17 13.70
C ILE A 84 -7.69 2.85 14.02
N PHE A 85 -7.42 1.78 13.26
CA PHE A 85 -7.98 0.45 13.51
C PHE A 85 -7.67 -0.03 14.92
N SER A 86 -6.41 0.08 15.36
CA SER A 86 -5.97 -0.38 16.68
C SER A 86 -6.66 0.38 17.81
N ILE A 87 -6.79 1.71 17.67
CA ILE A 87 -7.48 2.55 18.65
C ILE A 87 -8.96 2.18 18.73
N LEU A 88 -9.66 2.10 17.59
CA LEU A 88 -11.09 1.77 17.55
C LEU A 88 -11.37 0.36 18.06
N LEU A 89 -10.50 -0.61 17.74
CA LEU A 89 -10.60 -1.98 18.26
C LEU A 89 -10.49 -1.98 19.79
N ASP A 90 -9.53 -1.26 20.36
CA ASP A 90 -9.36 -1.19 21.81
C ASP A 90 -10.56 -0.52 22.51
N GLN A 91 -11.10 0.55 21.92
CA GLN A 91 -12.28 1.24 22.43
C GLN A 91 -13.55 0.38 22.39
N LEU A 92 -13.76 -0.38 21.31
CA LEU A 92 -15.04 -1.06 21.03
C LEU A 92 -15.06 -2.54 21.46
N ARG A 93 -13.90 -3.19 21.66
CA ARG A 93 -13.84 -4.63 22.02
C ARG A 93 -14.54 -4.98 23.33
N GLN A 94 -14.71 -4.00 24.23
CA GLN A 94 -15.44 -4.18 25.49
C GLN A 94 -16.96 -4.17 25.30
N LYS A 95 -17.46 -3.64 24.18
CA LYS A 95 -18.89 -3.46 23.89
C LYS A 95 -19.40 -4.39 22.80
N VAL A 96 -18.54 -4.79 21.88
CA VAL A 96 -18.89 -5.61 20.72
C VAL A 96 -17.97 -6.82 20.66
N LYS A 97 -18.55 -8.01 20.43
CA LYS A 97 -17.79 -9.24 20.23
C LYS A 97 -16.79 -9.06 19.09
N ILE A 98 -15.55 -9.50 19.33
CA ILE A 98 -14.43 -9.27 18.42
C ILE A 98 -14.65 -9.86 17.01
N GLU A 99 -15.37 -10.98 16.94
CA GLU A 99 -15.77 -11.68 15.71
C GLU A 99 -16.64 -10.82 14.79
N ILE A 100 -17.49 -9.96 15.37
CA ILE A 100 -18.34 -9.01 14.64
C ILE A 100 -17.58 -7.70 14.39
N LEU A 101 -16.83 -7.25 15.39
CA LEU A 101 -16.16 -5.96 15.38
C LEU A 101 -15.04 -5.88 14.34
N ILE A 102 -14.16 -6.88 14.24
CA ILE A 102 -13.02 -6.84 13.31
C ILE A 102 -13.48 -6.71 11.85
N PRO A 103 -14.40 -7.55 11.33
CA PRO A 103 -14.91 -7.39 9.97
C PRO A 103 -15.55 -6.03 9.74
N LYS A 104 -16.35 -5.53 10.69
CA LYS A 104 -17.03 -4.23 10.56
C LYS A 104 -16.05 -3.05 10.54
N LEU A 105 -15.04 -3.07 11.40
CA LEU A 105 -13.98 -2.06 11.39
C LEU A 105 -13.22 -2.05 10.05
N LYS A 106 -12.85 -3.23 9.54
CA LYS A 106 -12.16 -3.34 8.24
C LYS A 106 -13.01 -2.83 7.09
N GLU A 107 -14.29 -3.21 7.05
CA GLU A 107 -15.25 -2.77 6.05
C GLU A 107 -15.41 -1.24 6.10
N TYR A 108 -15.66 -0.70 7.29
CA TYR A 108 -15.85 0.73 7.53
C TYR A 108 -14.63 1.55 7.09
N LEU A 109 -13.42 1.21 7.57
CA LEU A 109 -12.20 1.95 7.26
C LEU A 109 -11.79 1.86 5.78
N THR A 110 -12.20 0.80 5.08
CA THR A 110 -11.92 0.64 3.64
C THR A 110 -12.86 1.49 2.78
N LYS A 111 -14.07 1.78 3.27
CA LYS A 111 -15.04 2.66 2.60
C LYS A 111 -14.77 4.15 2.80
N GLN A 112 -13.88 4.51 3.73
CA GLN A 112 -13.54 5.92 3.98
C GLN A 112 -12.71 6.48 2.83
N GLU A 113 -13.18 7.58 2.24
CA GLU A 113 -12.41 8.35 1.25
C GLU A 113 -11.16 8.97 1.88
N LYS A 114 -11.26 9.39 3.14
CA LYS A 114 -10.15 9.96 3.90
C LYS A 114 -10.24 9.62 5.39
N LEU A 115 -9.10 9.25 5.94
CA LEU A 115 -8.92 8.97 7.36
C LEU A 115 -8.25 10.16 8.07
N GLU A 116 -8.71 10.50 9.27
CA GLU A 116 -8.21 11.63 10.04
C GLU A 116 -8.17 11.33 11.54
N TYR A 117 -7.02 11.56 12.20
CA TYR A 117 -6.90 11.39 13.65
C TYR A 117 -7.88 12.26 14.45
N LYS A 118 -8.21 13.45 13.95
CA LYS A 118 -9.18 14.34 14.61
C LYS A 118 -10.53 13.64 14.82
N LYS A 119 -10.94 12.79 13.87
CA LYS A 119 -12.18 12.02 13.93
C LYS A 119 -12.12 10.82 14.90
N VAL A 120 -10.90 10.37 15.25
CA VAL A 120 -10.71 9.44 16.38
C VAL A 120 -10.82 10.19 17.70
N PHE A 121 -10.11 11.32 17.84
CA PHE A 121 -10.05 12.07 19.09
C PHE A 121 -11.38 12.70 19.51
N ASN A 122 -12.23 13.08 18.55
CA ASN A 122 -13.58 13.56 18.83
C ASN A 122 -14.62 12.42 18.94
N ASN A 123 -14.18 11.16 18.92
CA ASN A 123 -15.01 9.94 18.94
C ASN A 123 -16.02 9.81 17.78
N GLN A 124 -15.85 10.56 16.70
CA GLN A 124 -16.77 10.49 15.55
C GLN A 124 -16.80 9.08 14.96
N TYR A 125 -15.65 8.50 14.65
CA TYR A 125 -15.57 7.15 14.11
C TYR A 125 -16.16 6.09 15.06
N TYR A 126 -15.96 6.26 16.36
CA TYR A 126 -16.49 5.37 17.37
C TYR A 126 -18.04 5.31 17.32
N TYR A 127 -18.71 6.46 17.24
CA TYR A 127 -20.18 6.51 17.17
C TYR A 127 -20.73 6.03 15.82
N GLU A 128 -20.07 6.39 14.71
CA GLU A 128 -20.48 5.90 13.38
C GLU A 128 -20.43 4.37 13.30
N ILE A 129 -19.40 3.73 13.89
CA ILE A 129 -19.29 2.27 13.90
C ILE A 129 -20.34 1.62 14.80
N LEU A 130 -20.65 2.20 15.96
CA LEU A 130 -21.72 1.69 16.82
C LEU A 130 -23.08 1.75 16.14
N ASP A 131 -23.39 2.88 15.51
CA ASP A 131 -24.64 3.07 14.76
C ASP A 131 -24.77 2.04 13.62
N LEU A 132 -23.70 1.78 12.87
CA LEU A 132 -23.69 0.75 11.84
C LEU A 132 -23.94 -0.67 12.38
N ILE A 133 -23.48 -0.97 13.59
CA ILE A 133 -23.67 -2.28 14.23
C ILE A 133 -25.08 -2.39 14.81
N GLU A 134 -25.61 -1.33 15.39
CA GLU A 134 -26.96 -1.29 15.97
C GLU A 134 -28.04 -1.34 14.88
N ASN A 135 -27.93 -0.53 13.83
CA ASN A 135 -28.87 -0.54 12.70
C ASN A 135 -28.92 -1.91 12.01
N GLN A 136 -27.78 -2.61 11.89
CA GLN A 136 -27.77 -3.98 11.36
C GLN A 136 -28.49 -4.98 12.27
N LYS A 137 -28.41 -4.83 13.60
CA LYS A 137 -29.17 -5.68 14.53
C LYS A 137 -30.68 -5.44 14.39
N GLU A 138 -31.10 -4.21 14.17
CA GLU A 138 -32.52 -3.89 13.95
C GLU A 138 -33.03 -4.50 12.63
N HIS A 139 -32.24 -4.40 11.56
CA HIS A 139 -32.56 -5.05 10.28
C HIS A 139 -32.60 -6.59 10.38
N LEU A 140 -31.67 -7.21 11.12
CA LEU A 140 -31.64 -8.67 11.34
C LEU A 140 -32.86 -9.16 12.13
N LYS A 141 -33.25 -8.44 13.20
CA LYS A 141 -34.49 -8.72 13.92
C LYS A 141 -35.69 -8.65 12.98
N TYR A 142 -35.77 -7.62 12.15
CA TYR A 142 -36.90 -7.43 11.23
C TYR A 142 -36.97 -8.48 10.11
N SER A 143 -35.82 -9.01 9.65
CA SER A 143 -35.78 -10.10 8.66
C SER A 143 -36.22 -11.45 9.23
N GLU A 144 -35.83 -11.76 10.48
CA GLU A 144 -36.24 -13.00 11.16
C GLU A 144 -37.77 -13.06 11.37
N PHE A 145 -38.42 -11.92 11.64
CA PHE A 145 -39.89 -11.86 11.77
C PHE A 145 -40.65 -12.10 10.45
N LYS A 146 -40.03 -11.89 9.29
CA LYS A 146 -40.70 -12.15 7.98
C LYS A 146 -40.61 -13.61 7.56
N GLU A 147 -39.57 -14.33 7.95
CA GLU A 147 -39.42 -15.76 7.60
C GLU A 147 -40.31 -16.68 8.45
N VAL A 148 -40.78 -16.23 9.61
CA VAL A 148 -41.68 -17.01 10.50
C VAL A 148 -43.17 -16.84 10.13
N VAL A 149 -43.50 -15.91 9.23
CA VAL A 149 -44.88 -15.67 8.75
C VAL A 149 -44.93 -15.92 7.25
N THR A 150 -44.67 -17.14 6.82
CA THR A 150 -45.01 -17.67 5.48
C THR A 150 -45.24 -19.17 5.60
#